data_AF-A0A2R4ZMM7-F1
#
_entry.id   AF-A0A2R4ZMM7-F1
#
_cell.length_a   1.000
_cell.length_b   1.000
_cell.length_c   1.000
_cell.angle_alpha   90.00
_cell.angle_beta   90.00
_cell.angle_gamma   90.00
#
_symmetry.space_group_name_H-M   'P 1'
#
loop_
_entity.id
_entity.type
_entity.pdbx_description
1 polymer ?
#
loop_
_entity_poly.entity_id
_entity_poly.type
_entity_poly.pdbx_seq_one_letter_code
_entity_poly.pdbx_strand_id
1 'polypeptide(L)'
;MRLTGYRVLIIVNTWKANPGRVDVYIREGDMLKKIGSLYISSTKLSREQGVPNCFFRSPQIDSGKCEADICGVLIDIFSTILGARYDSNRSFDEKIHIEVSNKKIYIWFSKGGRICGPRIGIREAYREKEI
;
A
#
# COMPACT_ATOMS: atom_id res chain seq x y z
N MET A 1 -20.34 -18.31 5.33
CA MET A 1 -19.91 -17.65 4.08
C MET A 1 -18.47 -18.07 3.79
N ARG A 2 -18.23 -18.95 2.81
CA ARG A 2 -16.87 -19.33 2.41
C ARG A 2 -16.35 -18.26 1.44
N LEU A 3 -15.57 -17.32 1.94
CA LEU A 3 -14.79 -16.43 1.09
C LEU A 3 -13.83 -17.33 0.30
N THR A 4 -13.93 -17.45 -1.02
CA THR A 4 -13.04 -18.27 -1.87
C THR A 4 -12.56 -17.42 -3.04
N GLY A 5 -11.36 -17.66 -3.55
CA GLY A 5 -10.81 -16.95 -4.72
C GLY A 5 -10.00 -15.66 -4.46
N TYR A 6 -9.67 -15.34 -3.20
CA TYR A 6 -8.79 -14.21 -2.86
C TYR A 6 -7.50 -14.69 -2.20
N ARG A 7 -6.39 -14.01 -2.50
CA ARG A 7 -5.07 -14.25 -1.89
C ARG A 7 -4.82 -13.36 -0.66
N VAL A 8 -5.38 -12.15 -0.69
CA VAL A 8 -5.14 -11.10 0.31
C VAL A 8 -6.48 -10.51 0.73
N LEU A 9 -6.67 -10.36 2.04
CA LEU A 9 -7.80 -9.64 2.64
C LEU A 9 -7.27 -8.35 3.26
N ILE A 10 -7.88 -7.23 2.90
CA ILE A 10 -7.55 -5.90 3.43
C ILE A 10 -8.78 -5.40 4.19
N ILE A 11 -8.60 -5.10 5.48
CA ILE A 11 -9.65 -4.54 6.32
C ILE A 11 -9.30 -3.07 6.59
N VAL A 12 -10.17 -2.16 6.15
CA VAL A 12 -10.01 -0.72 6.41
C VAL A 12 -10.92 -0.35 7.57
N ASN A 13 -10.30 -0.06 8.72
CA ASN A 13 -10.99 0.42 9.91
C ASN A 13 -11.06 1.96 9.89
N THR A 14 -12.17 2.48 10.40
CA THR A 14 -12.42 3.92 10.43
C THR A 14 -12.12 4.52 11.81
N TRP A 15 -11.57 5.74 11.82
CA TRP A 15 -11.51 6.61 12.98
C TRP A 15 -12.26 7.91 12.67
N LYS A 16 -13.30 8.23 13.45
CA LYS A 16 -14.16 9.42 13.23
C LYS A 16 -14.60 9.55 11.75
N ALA A 17 -15.14 8.46 11.20
CA ALA A 17 -15.59 8.33 9.80
C ALA A 17 -14.51 8.45 8.70
N ASN A 18 -13.22 8.51 9.05
CA ASN A 18 -12.12 8.53 8.09
C ASN A 18 -11.31 7.22 8.16
N PRO A 19 -10.65 6.76 7.09
CA PRO A 19 -9.72 5.64 7.17
C PRO A 19 -8.63 5.91 8.21
N GLY A 20 -8.53 5.06 9.22
CA GLY A 20 -7.61 5.24 10.35
C GLY A 20 -6.59 4.11 10.51
N ARG A 21 -7.00 2.87 10.21
CA ARG A 21 -6.10 1.70 10.24
C ARG A 21 -6.45 0.74 9.12
N VAL A 22 -5.43 0.20 8.46
CA VAL A 22 -5.57 -0.89 7.49
C VAL A 22 -4.89 -2.13 8.05
N ASP A 23 -5.63 -3.22 8.20
CA ASP A 23 -5.08 -4.52 8.57
C ASP A 23 -4.99 -5.38 7.30
N VAL A 24 -3.85 -6.03 7.10
CA VAL A 24 -3.58 -6.84 5.91
C VAL A 24 -3.37 -8.29 6.31
N TYR A 25 -4.11 -9.17 5.65
CA TYR A 25 -4.10 -10.61 5.88
C TYR A 25 -3.80 -11.35 4.59
N ILE A 26 -3.02 -12.41 4.68
CA ILE A 26 -2.84 -13.38 3.60
C ILE A 26 -3.64 -14.63 3.91
N ARG A 27 -4.14 -15.27 2.86
CA ARG A 27 -4.79 -16.58 2.96
C ARG A 27 -3.74 -17.68 2.87
N GLU A 28 -3.71 -18.56 3.85
CA GLU A 28 -2.88 -19.77 3.89
C GLU A 28 -3.80 -20.99 4.08
N GLY A 29 -4.10 -21.69 3.00
CA GLY A 29 -5.10 -22.75 2.99
C GLY A 29 -6.49 -22.22 3.34
N ASP A 30 -7.05 -22.66 4.48
CA ASP A 30 -8.33 -22.17 5.01
C ASP A 30 -8.18 -21.15 6.15
N MET A 31 -6.94 -20.76 6.48
CA MET A 31 -6.65 -19.79 7.52
C MET A 31 -6.36 -18.40 6.95
N LEU A 32 -6.59 -17.37 7.77
CA LEU A 32 -6.15 -16.00 7.50
C LEU A 32 -5.06 -15.62 8.49
N LYS A 33 -3.88 -15.34 7.97
CA LYS A 33 -2.73 -14.88 8.74
C LYS A 33 -2.58 -13.39 8.57
N LYS A 34 -2.59 -12.64 9.67
CA LYS A 34 -2.30 -11.21 9.65
C LYS A 34 -0.82 -11.03 9.36
N ILE A 35 -0.48 -10.16 8.39
CA ILE A 35 0.92 -9.87 8.04
C ILE A 35 1.36 -8.48 8.47
N GLY A 36 0.42 -7.56 8.68
CA GLY A 36 0.75 -6.24 9.15
C GLY A 36 -0.43 -5.30 9.28
N SER A 37 -0.13 -4.11 9.80
CA SER A 37 -1.08 -3.03 9.98
C SER A 37 -0.47 -1.70 9.56
N LEU A 38 -1.27 -0.86 8.91
CA LEU A 38 -0.91 0.52 8.54
C LEU A 38 -1.81 1.49 9.30
N TYR A 39 -1.23 2.51 9.94
CA TYR A 39 -1.96 3.59 10.57
C TYR A 39 -1.96 4.81 9.66
N ILE A 40 -3.15 5.22 9.25
CA ILE A 40 -3.35 6.29 8.28
C ILE A 40 -3.41 7.63 9.03
N SER A 41 -2.58 8.59 8.61
CA SER A 41 -2.61 9.96 9.12
C SER A 41 -3.50 10.87 8.30
N SER A 42 -3.61 10.61 6.99
CA SER A 42 -4.42 11.39 6.06
C SER A 42 -4.71 10.60 4.79
N THR A 43 -5.80 10.92 4.11
CA THR A 43 -6.11 10.43 2.77
C THR A 43 -6.63 11.57 1.94
N LYS A 44 -6.15 11.69 0.71
CA LYS A 44 -6.74 12.56 -0.30
C LYS A 44 -7.13 11.70 -1.51
N LEU A 45 -8.42 11.63 -1.80
CA LEU A 45 -8.97 10.78 -2.86
C LEU A 45 -8.64 11.37 -4.24
N SER A 46 -8.62 10.53 -5.28
CA SER A 46 -8.31 10.97 -6.66
C SER A 46 -9.16 12.18 -7.09
N ARG A 47 -10.47 12.14 -6.76
CA ARG A 47 -11.43 13.22 -7.04
C ARG A 47 -11.11 14.55 -6.34
N GLU A 48 -10.58 14.49 -5.13
CA GLU A 48 -10.20 15.68 -4.34
C GLU A 48 -8.87 16.28 -4.82
N GLN A 49 -8.08 15.49 -5.55
CA GLN A 49 -6.82 15.89 -6.15
C GLN A 49 -6.97 16.33 -7.60
N GLY A 50 -8.12 16.07 -8.24
CA GLY A 50 -8.30 16.29 -9.68
C GLY A 50 -7.46 15.35 -10.55
N VAL A 51 -7.16 14.14 -10.05
CA VAL A 51 -6.36 13.13 -10.77
C VAL A 51 -7.20 11.91 -11.15
N PRO A 52 -6.88 11.20 -12.24
CA PRO A 52 -7.62 10.00 -12.65
C PRO A 52 -7.39 8.83 -11.70
N ASN A 53 -8.30 7.86 -11.73
CA ASN A 53 -8.02 6.53 -11.17
C ASN A 53 -7.09 5.76 -12.11
N CYS A 54 -6.28 4.85 -11.56
CA CYS A 54 -5.41 3.97 -12.33
C CYS A 54 -5.61 2.52 -11.95
N PHE A 55 -5.43 1.65 -12.93
CA PHE A 55 -5.45 0.20 -12.77
C PHE A 55 -4.03 -0.31 -12.98
N PHE A 56 -3.55 -1.07 -11.98
CA PHE A 56 -2.23 -1.67 -11.99
C PHE A 56 -2.33 -3.17 -12.23
N ARG A 57 -1.41 -3.68 -13.04
CA ARG A 57 -1.22 -5.13 -13.24
C ARG A 57 -0.02 -5.63 -12.46
N SER A 58 1.10 -4.90 -12.49
CA SER A 58 2.33 -5.27 -11.79
C SER A 58 3.17 -4.01 -11.59
N PRO A 59 2.82 -3.18 -10.59
CA PRO A 59 3.48 -1.91 -10.38
C PRO A 59 4.86 -2.10 -9.73
N GLN A 60 5.78 -1.20 -10.02
CA GLN A 60 7.06 -1.09 -9.32
C GLN A 60 6.89 -0.25 -8.05
N ILE A 61 7.59 -0.62 -6.97
CA ILE A 61 7.69 0.23 -5.78
C ILE A 61 8.92 1.13 -5.93
N ASP A 62 8.71 2.44 -5.89
CA ASP A 62 9.73 3.47 -5.87
C ASP A 62 9.83 4.05 -4.44
N SER A 63 10.87 3.64 -3.71
CA SER A 63 11.12 4.05 -2.34
C SER A 63 12.45 4.78 -2.17
N GLY A 64 13.03 5.29 -3.27
CA GLY A 64 14.39 5.87 -3.27
C GLY A 64 14.59 7.07 -2.34
N LYS A 65 13.51 7.61 -1.77
CA LYS A 65 13.51 8.74 -0.81
C LYS A 65 13.02 8.34 0.59
N CYS A 66 13.05 7.06 0.93
CA CYS A 66 12.67 6.62 2.28
C CYS A 66 13.68 5.67 2.92
N GLU A 67 14.46 6.21 3.86
CA GLU A 67 15.47 5.49 4.64
C GLU A 67 14.97 5.01 6.02
N ALA A 68 13.69 5.24 6.33
CA ALA A 68 13.13 4.87 7.64
C ALA A 68 12.69 3.40 7.66
N ASP A 69 12.85 2.70 8.80
CA ASP A 69 12.50 1.28 8.99
C ASP A 69 11.07 0.94 8.55
N ILE A 70 10.15 1.87 8.82
CA ILE A 70 8.75 1.81 8.42
C ILE A 70 8.56 1.63 6.90
N CYS A 71 9.48 2.11 6.06
CA CYS A 71 9.40 1.91 4.62
C CYS A 71 9.73 0.49 4.19
N GLY A 72 10.60 -0.23 4.90
CA GLY A 72 10.76 -1.67 4.70
C GLY A 72 9.44 -2.42 4.91
N VAL A 73 8.73 -2.08 6.00
CA VAL A 73 7.40 -2.66 6.30
C VAL A 73 6.37 -2.32 5.22
N LEU A 74 6.37 -1.08 4.72
CA LEU A 74 5.47 -0.68 3.63
C LEU A 74 5.79 -1.42 2.33
N ILE A 75 7.07 -1.54 1.97
CA ILE A 75 7.51 -2.28 0.77
C ILE A 75 7.02 -3.73 0.86
N ASP A 76 7.22 -4.39 2.00
CA ASP A 76 6.78 -5.78 2.22
C ASP A 76 5.26 -5.93 2.04
N ILE A 77 4.49 -5.05 2.68
CA ILE A 77 3.02 -5.08 2.64
C ILE A 77 2.51 -4.85 1.21
N PHE A 78 3.00 -3.81 0.52
CA PHE A 78 2.55 -3.50 -0.84
C PHE A 78 3.01 -4.54 -1.87
N SER A 79 4.21 -5.10 -1.70
CA SER A 79 4.68 -6.23 -2.51
C SER A 79 3.77 -7.44 -2.34
N THR A 80 3.33 -7.71 -1.10
CA THR A 80 2.40 -8.80 -0.82
C THR A 80 1.03 -8.55 -1.45
N ILE A 81 0.44 -7.37 -1.26
CA ILE A 81 -0.89 -7.03 -1.79
C ILE A 81 -0.91 -7.13 -3.32
N LEU A 82 0.03 -6.46 -3.97
CA LEU A 82 -0.03 -6.25 -5.42
C LEU A 82 0.72 -7.32 -6.21
N GLY A 83 1.37 -8.26 -5.51
CA GLY A 83 2.20 -9.26 -6.14
C GLY A 83 3.33 -8.63 -6.94
N ALA A 84 3.78 -7.45 -6.53
CA ALA A 84 4.86 -6.72 -7.19
C ALA A 84 6.11 -7.60 -7.15
N ARG A 85 6.51 -8.10 -8.33
CA ARG A 85 7.79 -8.79 -8.50
C ARG A 85 8.81 -7.75 -8.91
N TYR A 86 9.98 -7.78 -8.28
CA TYR A 86 11.14 -7.03 -8.73
C TYR A 86 11.63 -7.64 -10.05
N ASP A 87 11.13 -7.17 -11.18
CA ASP A 87 11.61 -7.56 -12.51
C ASP A 87 12.45 -6.41 -13.09
N SER A 88 13.77 -6.50 -12.90
CA SER A 88 14.71 -5.44 -13.30
C SER A 88 14.78 -5.18 -14.81
N ASN A 89 14.12 -6.00 -15.64
CA ASN A 89 14.15 -5.90 -17.09
C ASN A 89 12.94 -5.21 -17.71
N ARG A 90 11.99 -4.71 -16.90
CA ARG A 90 10.84 -3.94 -17.41
C ARG A 90 10.94 -2.47 -17.01
N SER A 91 10.87 -1.60 -18.01
CA SER A 91 10.44 -0.22 -17.79
C SER A 91 8.99 -0.28 -17.32
N PHE A 92 8.75 -0.05 -16.04
CA PHE A 92 7.40 -0.02 -15.49
C PHE A 92 6.82 1.38 -15.64
N ASP A 93 5.74 1.48 -16.44
CA ASP A 93 4.93 2.70 -16.49
C ASP A 93 4.14 2.91 -15.19
N GLU A 94 3.94 1.83 -14.42
CA GLU A 94 3.12 1.74 -13.22
C GLU A 94 4.00 1.79 -11.98
N LYS A 95 3.85 2.83 -11.14
CA LYS A 95 4.65 3.00 -9.92
C LYS A 95 3.82 3.32 -8.70
N ILE A 96 4.26 2.77 -7.57
CA ILE A 96 3.85 3.13 -6.23
C ILE A 96 5.03 3.84 -5.60
N HIS A 97 4.82 5.07 -5.18
CA HIS A 97 5.85 5.91 -4.59
C HIS A 97 5.67 5.89 -3.08
N ILE A 98 6.76 5.62 -2.36
CA ILE A 98 6.83 5.72 -0.90
C ILE A 98 7.86 6.80 -0.58
N GLU A 99 7.40 7.97 -0.17
CA GLU A 99 8.25 9.14 0.04
C GLU A 99 8.13 9.69 1.45
N VAL A 100 9.25 10.16 2.00
CA VAL A 100 9.26 10.95 3.24
C VAL A 100 9.24 12.44 2.88
N SER A 101 8.29 13.17 3.46
CA SER A 101 8.20 14.63 3.35
C SER A 101 7.80 15.22 4.69
N ASN A 102 8.58 16.17 5.21
CA ASN A 102 8.33 16.84 6.50
C ASN A 102 8.11 15.85 7.66
N LYS A 103 8.95 14.83 7.76
CA LYS A 103 8.85 13.74 8.76
C LYS A 103 7.55 12.92 8.69
N LYS A 104 6.81 13.01 7.58
CA LYS A 104 5.61 12.21 7.30
C LYS A 104 5.88 11.33 6.09
N ILE A 105 5.30 10.14 6.08
CA ILE A 105 5.41 9.23 4.96
C ILE A 105 4.15 9.32 4.12
N TYR A 106 4.32 9.38 2.82
CA TYR A 106 3.24 9.39 1.86
C TYR A 106 3.39 8.26 0.87
N ILE A 107 2.25 7.67 0.53
CA ILE A 107 2.10 6.71 -0.54
C ILE A 107 1.25 7.36 -1.61
N TRP A 108 1.74 7.33 -2.84
CA TRP A 108 1.00 7.81 -4.00
C TRP A 108 1.34 6.98 -5.24
N PHE A 109 0.58 7.17 -6.30
CA PHE A 109 0.63 6.28 -7.46
C PHE A 109 0.83 7.06 -8.74
N SER A 110 1.52 6.47 -9.71
CA SER A 110 1.64 7.04 -11.05
C SER A 110 1.53 5.99 -12.14
N LYS A 111 1.01 6.40 -13.29
CA LYS A 111 0.98 5.62 -14.53
C LYS A 111 1.41 6.46 -15.72
N GLY A 112 2.39 6.01 -16.50
CA GLY A 112 2.90 6.75 -17.66
C GLY A 112 3.43 8.15 -17.30
N GLY A 113 4.05 8.29 -16.13
CA GLY A 113 4.57 9.57 -15.61
C GLY A 113 3.52 10.53 -15.04
N ARG A 114 2.23 10.14 -14.98
CA ARG A 114 1.14 10.96 -14.44
C ARG A 114 0.67 10.43 -13.09
N ILE A 115 0.43 11.34 -12.14
CA ILE A 115 -0.13 11.00 -10.82
C ILE A 115 -1.56 10.48 -11.00
N CYS A 116 -1.92 9.47 -10.23
CA CYS A 116 -3.24 8.86 -10.23
C CYS A 116 -3.61 8.29 -8.85
N GLY A 117 -4.88 7.97 -8.66
CA GLY A 117 -5.35 7.32 -7.44
C GLY A 117 -5.30 8.23 -6.19
N PRO A 118 -5.51 7.65 -5.00
CA PRO A 118 -5.44 8.40 -3.75
C PRO A 118 -3.99 8.67 -3.34
N ARG A 119 -3.79 9.75 -2.59
CA ARG A 119 -2.57 9.98 -1.80
C ARG A 119 -2.86 9.62 -0.34
N ILE A 120 -2.02 8.78 0.23
CA ILE A 120 -2.23 8.21 1.58
C ILE A 120 -1.05 8.62 2.46
N GLY A 121 -1.32 9.36 3.53
CA GLY A 121 -0.35 9.64 4.57
C GLY A 121 -0.31 8.50 5.58
N ILE A 122 0.89 8.03 5.90
CA ILE A 122 1.14 6.97 6.88
C ILE A 122 1.75 7.59 8.13
N ARG A 123 1.18 7.25 9.29
CA ARG A 123 1.74 7.60 10.60
C ARG A 123 2.71 6.52 11.06
N GLU A 124 2.25 5.28 11.07
CA GLU A 124 2.97 4.11 11.57
C GLU A 124 2.65 2.90 10.68
N ALA A 125 3.56 1.94 10.58
CA ALA A 125 3.30 0.64 9.99
C ALA A 125 4.00 -0.42 10.84
N TYR A 126 3.32 -1.56 11.02
CA TYR A 126 3.81 -2.67 11.82
C TYR A 126 3.71 -3.95 11.01
N ARG A 127 4.77 -4.75 11.09
CA ARG A 127 4.76 -6.14 10.63
C ARG A 127 4.32 -7.02 11.78
N GLU A 128 3.42 -7.96 11.51
CA GLU A 128 3.08 -8.98 12.50
C GLU A 128 4.31 -9.90 12.66
N LYS A 129 4.81 -10.05 13.89
CA LYS A 129 5.90 -11.00 14.16
C LYS A 129 5.33 -12.42 14.15
N GLU A 130 6.02 -13.34 13.51
CA GLU A 130 5.70 -14.76 13.65
C GLU A 130 5.99 -15.17 15.10
N ILE A 131 4.98 -15.76 15.78
CA ILE A 131 5.11 -16.37 17.11
C ILE A 131 5.57 -17.81 16.93
#